data_AF-A0A9N9HQP7-F1
#
_entry.id   AF-A0A9N9HQP7-F1
#
_cell.length_a   1.000
_cell.length_b   1.000
_cell.length_c   1.000
_cell.angle_alpha   90.00
_cell.angle_beta   90.00
_cell.angle_gamma   90.00
#
_symmetry.space_group_name_H-M   'P 1'
#
loop_
_entity.id
_entity.type
_entity.pdbx_description
1 polymer ?
#
loop_
_entity_poly.entity_id
_entity_poly.type
_entity_poly.pdbx_seq_one_letter_code
_entity_poly.pdbx_strand_id
1 'polypeptide(L)'
;KKGITKKALKEVSETGHAPEMQIGKHDVKVDIWGVGYLINSCGINGIHSELKSFAKRLCDDAPKGRPNASDAHDEAIKIFKK
;
A
#
# COMPACT_ATOMS: atom_id res chain seq x y z
N LYS A 1 6.28 27.14 17.68
CA LYS A 1 7.15 26.37 16.77
C LYS A 1 8.07 25.46 17.58
N LYS A 2 7.86 24.14 17.49
CA LYS A 2 8.88 23.09 17.52
C LYS A 2 8.13 21.82 17.11
N GLY A 3 8.12 21.56 15.80
CA GLY A 3 7.58 20.31 15.27
C GLY A 3 8.40 19.19 15.87
N ILE A 4 7.76 18.34 16.66
CA ILE A 4 8.35 17.08 17.10
C ILE A 4 8.48 16.26 15.82
N THR A 5 9.64 16.30 15.17
CA THR A 5 10.00 15.37 14.11
C THR A 5 10.02 13.99 14.77
N LYS A 6 8.92 13.26 14.64
CA LYS A 6 8.85 11.87 15.09
C LYS A 6 9.92 11.11 14.33
N LYS A 7 10.94 10.66 15.07
CA LYS A 7 12.07 9.92 14.52
C LYS A 7 11.55 8.60 13.96
N ALA A 8 11.93 8.28 12.73
CA ALA A 8 11.59 7.00 12.11
C ALA A 8 12.04 5.83 13.01
N LEU A 9 11.18 4.81 13.15
CA LEU A 9 11.51 3.59 13.88
C LEU A 9 12.66 2.87 13.17
N LYS A 10 13.77 2.63 13.89
CA LYS A 10 15.00 2.03 13.34
C LYS A 10 14.81 0.62 12.75
N GLU A 11 13.72 -0.06 13.10
CA GLU A 11 13.46 -1.45 12.75
C GLU A 11 12.53 -1.62 11.53
N VAL A 12 11.95 -0.53 11.04
CA VAL A 12 11.03 -0.56 9.88
C VAL A 12 11.81 -0.12 8.64
N SER A 13 11.93 -1.01 7.65
CA SER A 13 12.59 -0.65 6.39
C SER A 13 11.83 0.48 5.71
N GLU A 14 12.56 1.45 5.14
CA GLU A 14 11.95 2.66 4.58
C GLU A 14 11.11 2.39 3.33
N THR A 15 11.33 1.26 2.67
CA THR A 15 10.73 0.95 1.35
C THR A 15 9.80 -0.25 1.37
N GLY A 16 9.76 -1.03 2.46
CA GLY A 16 8.98 -2.28 2.57
C GLY A 16 7.69 -2.16 3.36
N HIS A 17 7.31 -0.94 3.77
CA HIS A 17 6.20 -0.69 4.68
C HIS A 17 5.40 0.55 4.28
N ALA A 18 4.14 0.60 4.72
CA ALA A 18 3.33 1.81 4.57
C ALA A 18 4.03 3.00 5.28
N PRO A 19 4.04 4.21 4.70
CA PRO A 19 4.79 5.34 5.23
C PRO A 19 4.48 5.67 6.70
N GLU A 20 3.23 5.50 7.12
CA GLU A 20 2.80 5.76 8.49
C GLU A 20 3.37 4.77 9.53
N MET A 21 3.81 3.58 9.11
CA MET A 21 4.45 2.60 9.99
C MET A 21 5.81 3.09 10.48
N GLN A 22 6.49 3.96 9.71
CA GLN A 22 7.76 4.58 10.13
C GLN A 22 7.61 5.43 11.39
N ILE A 23 6.40 5.95 11.65
CA ILE A 23 6.08 6.72 12.86
C ILE A 23 5.24 5.92 13.88
N GLY A 24 5.22 4.59 13.73
CA GLY A 24 4.56 3.65 14.64
C GLY A 24 3.04 3.57 14.51
N LYS A 25 2.44 4.17 13.48
CA LYS A 25 1.00 4.05 13.25
C LYS A 25 0.68 2.76 12.51
N HIS A 26 -0.29 2.02 13.04
CA HIS A 26 -0.77 0.77 12.49
C HIS A 26 -2.30 0.79 12.53
N ASP A 27 -2.91 0.64 11.37
CA ASP A 27 -4.35 0.43 11.21
C ASP A 27 -4.57 -0.51 10.02
N VAL A 28 -5.82 -0.86 9.74
CA VAL A 28 -6.17 -1.76 8.63
C VAL A 28 -5.73 -1.26 7.24
N LYS A 29 -5.35 0.01 7.09
CA LYS A 29 -4.86 0.57 5.81
C LYS A 29 -3.41 0.19 5.54
N VAL A 30 -2.61 -0.19 6.55
CA VAL A 30 -1.25 -0.69 6.31
C VAL A 30 -1.29 -2.03 5.57
N ASP A 31 -2.30 -2.87 5.86
CA ASP A 31 -2.52 -4.14 5.16
C ASP A 31 -2.86 -3.91 3.69
N ILE A 32 -3.70 -2.91 3.40
CA ILE A 32 -4.06 -2.53 2.03
C ILE A 32 -2.82 -2.08 1.25
N TRP A 33 -1.96 -1.26 1.86
CA TRP A 33 -0.69 -0.86 1.25
C TRP A 33 0.20 -2.07 0.98
N GLY A 34 0.29 -2.99 1.94
CA GLY A 34 1.06 -4.23 1.82
C GLY A 34 0.64 -5.08 0.63
N VAL A 35 -0.67 -5.19 0.36
CA VAL A 35 -1.18 -5.89 -0.84
C VAL A 35 -0.70 -5.20 -2.13
N GLY A 36 -0.78 -3.88 -2.20
CA GLY A 36 -0.26 -3.12 -3.34
C GLY A 36 1.23 -3.35 -3.55
N TYR A 37 2.00 -3.33 -2.46
CA TYR A 37 3.43 -3.57 -2.49
C TYR A 37 3.74 -4.99 -3.00
N LEU A 38 3.04 -6.00 -2.48
CA LEU A 38 3.17 -7.39 -2.95
C LEU A 38 2.92 -7.52 -4.44
N ILE A 39 1.90 -6.86 -4.99
CA ILE A 39 1.62 -6.89 -6.44
C ILE A 39 2.77 -6.24 -7.22
N ASN A 40 3.32 -5.13 -6.73
CA ASN A 40 4.43 -4.44 -7.39
C ASN A 40 5.76 -5.19 -7.28
N SER A 41 5.96 -5.95 -6.21
CA SER A 41 7.21 -6.63 -5.89
C SER A 41 7.20 -8.14 -6.19
N CYS A 42 6.11 -8.71 -6.71
CA CYS A 42 5.99 -10.16 -6.91
C CYS A 42 6.89 -10.73 -8.02
N GLY A 43 7.59 -9.87 -8.78
CA GLY A 43 8.53 -10.30 -9.83
C GLY A 43 7.88 -10.95 -11.05
N ILE A 44 6.55 -10.87 -11.19
CA ILE A 44 5.83 -11.38 -12.36
C ILE A 44 6.04 -10.41 -13.53
N ASN A 45 6.57 -10.92 -14.63
CA ASN A 45 6.71 -10.15 -15.87
C ASN A 45 5.38 -10.07 -16.62
N GLY A 46 5.15 -8.96 -17.34
CA GLY A 46 3.96 -8.80 -18.17
C GLY A 46 2.66 -8.48 -17.41
N ILE A 47 2.75 -8.00 -16.17
CA ILE A 47 1.56 -7.59 -15.40
C ILE A 47 0.75 -6.54 -16.18
N HIS A 48 -0.55 -6.79 -16.32
CA HIS A 48 -1.50 -5.92 -17.01
C HIS A 48 -1.49 -4.49 -16.42
N SER A 49 -1.60 -3.47 -17.28
CA SER A 49 -1.52 -2.05 -16.88
C SER A 49 -2.60 -1.67 -15.86
N GLU A 50 -3.76 -2.31 -15.93
CA GLU A 50 -4.84 -2.13 -14.96
C GLU A 50 -4.45 -2.63 -13.57
N LEU A 51 -3.80 -3.80 -13.47
CA LEU A 51 -3.32 -4.34 -12.20
C LEU A 51 -2.21 -3.47 -11.60
N LYS A 52 -1.33 -2.89 -12.43
CA LYS A 52 -0.32 -1.91 -11.98
C LYS A 52 -0.98 -0.63 -11.43
N SER A 53 -2.00 -0.13 -12.12
CA SER A 53 -2.74 1.07 -11.68
C SER A 53 -3.48 0.83 -10.37
N PHE A 54 -4.09 -0.35 -10.24
CA PHE A 54 -4.72 -0.81 -9.00
C PHE A 54 -3.71 -0.87 -7.85
N ALA A 55 -2.58 -1.56 -8.04
CA ALA A 55 -1.52 -1.67 -7.03
C ALA A 55 -0.98 -0.30 -6.60
N LYS A 56 -0.78 0.63 -7.54
CA LYS A 56 -0.36 2.01 -7.24
C LYS A 56 -1.35 2.73 -6.32
N ARG A 57 -2.65 2.54 -6.51
CA ARG A 57 -3.70 3.14 -5.66
C ARG A 57 -3.79 2.48 -4.29
N LEU A 58 -3.53 1.18 -4.19
CA LEU A 58 -3.39 0.52 -2.89
C LEU A 58 -2.18 1.07 -2.10
N CYS A 59 -1.11 1.44 -2.80
CA CYS A 59 0.10 2.04 -2.23
C CYS A 59 0.04 3.58 -2.05
N ASP A 60 -1.14 4.21 -1.99
CA ASP A 60 -1.24 5.65 -1.76
C ASP A 60 -0.55 6.06 -0.44
N ASP A 61 0.25 7.12 -0.46
CA ASP A 61 0.96 7.62 0.72
C ASP A 61 0.00 8.06 1.82
N ALA A 62 -1.17 8.57 1.45
CA ALA A 62 -2.23 8.92 2.39
C ALA A 62 -3.14 7.70 2.64
N PRO A 63 -3.23 7.18 3.88
CA PRO A 63 -4.08 6.01 4.19
C PRO A 63 -5.56 6.20 3.83
N LYS A 64 -6.03 7.45 3.81
CA LYS A 64 -7.41 7.82 3.42
C LYS A 64 -7.67 7.67 1.92
N GLY A 65 -6.64 7.74 1.07
CA GLY A 65 -6.74 7.54 -0.37
C GLY A 65 -6.85 6.07 -0.78
N ARG A 66 -6.43 5.16 0.11
CA ARG A 66 -6.52 3.71 -0.12
C ARG A 66 -7.97 3.23 0.04
N PRO A 67 -8.43 2.25 -0.76
CA PRO A 67 -9.76 1.64 -0.59
C PRO A 67 -9.87 0.86 0.73
N ASN A 68 -11.07 0.40 1.08
CA ASN A 68 -11.23 -0.64 2.10
C ASN A 68 -10.96 -2.04 1.49
N ALA A 69 -10.88 -3.08 2.32
CA ALA A 69 -10.56 -4.43 1.86
C ALA A 69 -11.63 -5.02 0.91
N SER A 70 -12.91 -4.76 1.15
CA SER A 70 -14.00 -5.24 0.30
C SER A 70 -13.94 -4.60 -1.09
N ASP A 71 -13.77 -3.28 -1.15
CA ASP A 71 -13.67 -2.56 -2.43
C ASP A 71 -12.44 -3.01 -3.22
N ALA A 72 -11.31 -3.21 -2.55
CA ALA A 72 -10.08 -3.71 -3.18
C ALA A 72 -10.26 -5.13 -3.74
N HIS A 73 -10.92 -6.01 -2.98
CA HIS A 73 -11.23 -7.36 -3.41
C HIS A 73 -12.14 -7.40 -4.64
N ASP A 74 -13.23 -6.62 -4.62
CA ASP A 74 -14.20 -6.59 -5.72
C ASP A 74 -13.58 -6.07 -7.01
N GLU A 75 -12.67 -5.10 -6.91
CA GLU A 75 -11.93 -4.60 -8.07
C GLU A 75 -10.88 -5.59 -8.57
N ALA A 76 -10.13 -6.24 -7.68
CA ALA A 76 -9.20 -7.29 -8.06
C ALA A 76 -9.92 -8.39 -8.86
N ILE A 77 -11.09 -8.85 -8.39
CA ILE A 77 -11.93 -9.81 -9.12
C ILE A 77 -12.29 -9.31 -10.52
N LYS A 78 -12.70 -8.04 -10.66
CA LYS A 78 -13.05 -7.46 -11.96
C LYS A 78 -11.86 -7.43 -12.91
N ILE A 79 -10.65 -7.14 -12.42
CA ILE A 79 -9.43 -7.13 -13.22
C ILE A 79 -9.11 -8.54 -13.73
N PHE A 80 -9.21 -9.57 -12.88
CA PHE A 80 -8.87 -10.94 -13.24
C PHE A 80 -9.93 -11.68 -14.07
N LYS A 81 -11.19 -11.19 -14.09
CA LYS A 81 -12.28 -11.78 -14.86
C LYS A 81 -12.48 -11.18 -16.26
N LYS A 82 -11.63 -10.24 -16.65
CA LYS A 82 -11.57 -9.70 -18.02
C LYS A 82 -10.75 -10.60 -18.92
#